data_AF-A0A496YY32-F1
#
_entry.id   AF-A0A496YY32-F1
#
_cell.length_a   1.000
_cell.length_b   1.000
_cell.length_c   1.000
_cell.angle_alpha   90.00
_cell.angle_beta   90.00
_cell.angle_gamma   90.00
#
_symmetry.space_group_name_H-M   'P 1'
#
loop_
_entity.id
_entity.type
_entity.pdbx_description
1 polymer ?
#
loop_
_entity_poly.entity_id
_entity_poly.type
_entity_poly.pdbx_seq_one_letter_code
_entity_poly.pdbx_strand_id
1 'polypeptide(L)'
;MNLKEIIRKVMQREVTPPEGEVWVTEVCGCLRRAWFKRRFGEEVTKDMIAGIKGHDILLPRLAEELGCAYEVRIEIPVNDHVLVGKADLVCDDRVIELKISNSLHIRDEWVLQANTYAVALGKDKFTIAVIGNSIVTEDFKANRALFKVVLEATKTYIKYLKGDVPPPPMRGDWCKYCPYRKECNKEKSITEYMR
;
A
#
# COMPACT_ATOMS: atom_id res chain seq x y z
N MET A 1 -3.34 8.09 -29.64
CA MET A 1 -3.51 7.19 -28.49
C MET A 1 -4.85 6.48 -28.64
N ASN A 2 -4.88 5.16 -28.48
CA ASN A 2 -6.14 4.41 -28.44
C ASN A 2 -6.80 4.49 -27.04
N LEU A 3 -8.08 4.11 -26.93
CA LEU A 3 -8.83 4.18 -25.66
C LEU A 3 -8.15 3.39 -24.53
N LYS A 4 -7.52 2.26 -24.85
CA LYS A 4 -6.79 1.42 -23.88
C LYS A 4 -5.61 2.18 -23.26
N GLU A 5 -4.84 2.91 -24.07
CA GLU A 5 -3.73 3.75 -23.60
C GLU A 5 -4.22 4.91 -22.74
N ILE A 6 -5.36 5.52 -23.10
CA ILE A 6 -5.98 6.60 -22.30
C ILE A 6 -6.39 6.08 -20.93
N ILE A 7 -7.13 4.97 -20.87
CA ILE A 7 -7.56 4.35 -19.60
C ILE A 7 -6.34 4.01 -18.74
N ARG A 8 -5.31 3.40 -19.33
CA ARG A 8 -4.07 3.09 -18.60
C ARG A 8 -3.43 4.36 -18.05
N LYS A 9 -3.29 5.41 -18.85
CA LYS A 9 -2.69 6.69 -18.43
C LYS A 9 -3.46 7.35 -17.30
N VAL A 10 -4.80 7.37 -17.36
CA VAL A 10 -5.65 7.92 -16.29
C VAL A 10 -5.43 7.14 -15.00
N MET A 11 -5.54 5.82 -15.05
CA MET A 11 -5.39 4.99 -13.86
C MET A 11 -3.98 5.01 -13.28
N GLN A 12 -2.93 5.13 -14.10
CA GLN A 12 -1.56 5.25 -13.58
C GLN A 12 -1.38 6.49 -12.70
N ARG A 13 -2.08 7.59 -12.99
CA ARG A 13 -2.01 8.81 -12.16
C ARG A 13 -2.60 8.59 -10.77
N GLU A 14 -3.61 7.75 -10.66
CA GLU A 14 -4.24 7.39 -9.38
C GLU A 14 -3.38 6.45 -8.53
N VAL A 15 -2.50 5.67 -9.15
CA VAL A 15 -1.76 4.59 -8.47
C VAL A 15 -0.24 4.80 -8.42
N THR A 16 0.24 5.94 -8.90
CA THR A 16 1.67 6.30 -8.91
C THR A 16 1.91 7.51 -8.01
N PRO A 17 2.77 7.38 -6.99
CA PRO A 17 3.19 8.51 -6.17
C PRO A 17 3.89 9.60 -6.99
N PRO A 18 3.66 10.89 -6.66
CA PRO A 18 4.50 11.99 -7.15
C PRO A 18 5.99 11.80 -6.82
N GLU A 19 6.85 12.54 -7.53
CA GLU A 19 8.27 12.61 -7.20
C GLU A 19 8.47 13.17 -5.77
N GLY A 20 9.43 12.62 -5.04
CA GLY A 20 9.65 12.97 -3.63
C GLY A 20 8.69 12.30 -2.63
N GLU A 21 7.57 11.74 -3.09
CA GLU A 21 6.66 10.98 -2.24
C GLU A 21 6.98 9.48 -2.27
N VAL A 22 6.83 8.83 -1.11
CA VAL A 22 6.74 7.37 -0.94
C VAL A 22 5.42 7.08 -0.27
N TRP A 23 4.55 6.27 -0.89
CA TRP A 23 3.28 5.93 -0.25
C TRP A 23 3.47 4.79 0.76
N VAL A 24 2.75 4.84 1.89
CA VAL A 24 2.78 3.80 2.92
C VAL A 24 2.52 2.41 2.33
N THR A 25 1.61 2.30 1.36
CA THR A 25 1.28 1.04 0.67
C THR A 25 2.44 0.45 -0.14
N GLU A 26 3.46 1.23 -0.52
CA GLU A 26 4.66 0.73 -1.21
C GLU A 26 5.64 0.04 -0.26
N VAL A 27 5.63 0.42 1.02
CA VAL A 27 6.64 0.02 2.00
C VAL A 27 6.12 -0.96 3.05
N CYS A 28 4.81 -1.17 3.12
CA CYS A 28 4.19 -2.19 3.98
C CYS A 28 4.29 -3.62 3.42
N GLY A 29 4.78 -3.79 2.19
CA GLY A 29 4.92 -5.10 1.55
C GLY A 29 6.29 -5.30 0.88
N CYS A 30 6.29 -5.84 -0.34
CA CYS A 30 7.53 -6.09 -1.07
C CYS A 30 8.07 -4.83 -1.74
N LEU A 31 9.17 -4.29 -1.19
CA LEU A 31 9.87 -3.12 -1.76
C LEU A 31 10.27 -3.33 -3.23
N ARG A 32 10.67 -4.55 -3.57
CA ARG A 32 11.03 -4.91 -4.94
C ARG A 32 9.84 -4.85 -5.90
N ARG A 33 8.65 -5.26 -5.46
CA ARG A 33 7.42 -5.13 -6.24
C ARG A 33 7.08 -3.65 -6.44
N ALA A 34 7.19 -2.84 -5.39
CA ALA A 34 6.94 -1.40 -5.46
C ALA A 34 7.90 -0.72 -6.46
N TRP A 35 9.18 -1.09 -6.43
CA TRP A 35 10.19 -0.60 -7.38
C TRP A 35 9.82 -0.93 -8.84
N PHE A 36 9.45 -2.18 -9.13
CA PHE A 36 8.99 -2.56 -10.47
C PHE A 36 7.72 -1.83 -10.89
N LYS A 37 6.79 -1.61 -9.95
CA LYS A 37 5.58 -0.84 -10.21
C LYS A 37 5.89 0.60 -10.64
N ARG A 38 6.82 1.28 -9.96
CA ARG A 38 7.22 2.64 -10.38
C ARG A 38 7.89 2.68 -11.76
N ARG A 39 8.67 1.66 -12.12
CA ARG A 39 9.43 1.61 -13.39
C ARG A 39 8.59 1.16 -14.58
N PHE A 40 7.70 0.19 -14.39
CA PHE A 40 6.97 -0.48 -15.48
C PHE A 40 5.46 -0.18 -15.47
N GLY A 41 4.96 0.48 -14.42
CA GLY A 41 3.54 0.72 -14.18
C GLY A 41 2.80 -0.54 -13.74
N GLU A 42 1.64 -0.37 -13.11
CA GLU A 42 0.76 -1.49 -12.71
C GLU A 42 -0.29 -1.80 -13.78
N GLU A 43 -0.66 -3.08 -13.93
CA GLU A 43 -1.81 -3.42 -14.76
C GLU A 43 -3.11 -3.07 -14.02
N VAL A 44 -3.99 -2.33 -14.70
CA VAL A 44 -5.30 -1.96 -14.17
C VAL A 44 -6.22 -3.17 -14.22
N THR A 45 -6.68 -3.64 -13.07
CA THR A 45 -7.62 -4.76 -12.98
C THR A 45 -9.04 -4.26 -12.63
N LYS A 46 -10.04 -5.10 -12.92
CA LYS A 46 -11.43 -4.83 -12.51
C LYS A 46 -11.55 -4.71 -10.98
N ASP A 47 -10.84 -5.57 -10.25
CA ASP A 47 -10.84 -5.57 -8.77
C ASP A 47 -10.29 -4.25 -8.21
N MET A 48 -9.26 -3.67 -8.84
CA MET A 48 -8.71 -2.37 -8.44
C MET A 48 -9.74 -1.25 -8.64
N ILE A 49 -10.44 -1.25 -9.78
CA ILE A 49 -11.51 -0.27 -10.05
C ILE A 49 -12.66 -0.44 -9.05
N ALA A 50 -13.05 -1.68 -8.75
CA ALA A 50 -14.08 -1.98 -7.76
C ALA A 50 -13.69 -1.50 -6.36
N GLY A 51 -12.43 -1.69 -5.97
CA GLY A 51 -11.88 -1.17 -4.71
C GLY A 51 -11.99 0.34 -4.61
N ILE A 52 -11.50 1.07 -5.62
CA ILE A 52 -11.57 2.54 -5.68
C ILE A 52 -13.03 3.01 -5.59
N LYS A 53 -13.93 2.45 -6.41
CA LYS A 53 -15.34 2.88 -6.43
C LYS A 53 -16.09 2.52 -5.16
N GLY A 54 -15.76 1.39 -4.53
CA GLY A 54 -16.37 1.05 -3.26
C GLY A 54 -15.87 1.95 -2.12
N HIS A 55 -14.60 2.37 -2.13
CA HIS A 55 -14.11 3.43 -1.23
C HIS A 55 -14.86 4.75 -1.45
N ASP A 56 -14.98 5.22 -2.69
CA ASP A 56 -15.70 6.46 -3.05
C ASP A 56 -17.14 6.48 -2.49
N ILE A 57 -17.80 5.33 -2.46
CA ILE A 57 -19.20 5.20 -1.99
C ILE A 57 -19.29 5.04 -0.48
N LEU A 58 -18.43 4.20 0.11
CA LEU A 58 -18.56 3.77 1.50
C LEU A 58 -17.94 4.75 2.48
N LEU A 59 -16.77 5.30 2.18
CA LEU A 59 -16.03 6.12 3.15
C LEU A 59 -16.80 7.36 3.61
N PRO A 60 -17.42 8.17 2.72
CA PRO A 60 -18.17 9.36 3.17
C PRO A 60 -19.36 9.01 4.06
N ARG A 61 -20.07 7.92 3.75
CA ARG A 61 -21.25 7.48 4.51
C ARG A 61 -20.88 6.89 5.86
N LEU A 62 -19.83 6.07 5.90
CA LEU A 62 -19.31 5.53 7.15
C LEU A 62 -18.75 6.64 8.04
N ALA A 63 -18.09 7.64 7.47
CA ALA A 63 -17.61 8.81 8.20
C ALA A 63 -18.76 9.60 8.85
N GLU A 64 -19.85 9.85 8.11
CA GLU A 64 -21.04 10.51 8.64
C GLU A 64 -21.69 9.73 9.79
N GLU A 65 -21.96 8.43 9.59
CA GLU A 65 -22.62 7.57 10.57
C GLU A 65 -21.76 7.33 11.84
N LEU A 66 -20.44 7.30 11.70
CA LEU A 66 -19.52 7.03 12.80
C LEU A 66 -18.93 8.30 13.43
N GLY A 67 -19.22 9.48 12.87
CA GLY A 67 -18.60 10.74 13.31
C GLY A 67 -17.09 10.78 13.11
N CYS A 68 -16.59 10.20 12.01
CA CYS A 68 -15.16 10.13 11.68
C CYS A 68 -14.81 11.09 10.53
N ALA A 69 -13.55 11.46 10.41
CA ALA A 69 -13.02 12.01 9.17
C ALA A 69 -12.70 10.87 8.20
N TYR A 70 -12.79 11.09 6.88
CA TYR A 70 -12.37 10.11 5.87
C TYR A 70 -11.22 10.63 5.01
N GLU A 71 -10.47 9.70 4.43
CA GLU A 71 -9.35 9.98 3.52
C GLU A 71 -8.33 10.99 4.06
N VAL A 72 -8.01 10.87 5.35
CA VAL A 72 -7.10 11.79 6.04
C VAL A 72 -5.68 11.55 5.57
N ARG A 73 -5.12 12.56 4.90
CA ARG A 73 -3.72 12.54 4.43
C ARG A 73 -2.76 12.71 5.61
N ILE A 74 -1.72 11.88 5.62
CA ILE A 74 -0.65 11.87 6.61
C ILE A 74 0.67 12.04 5.87
N GLU A 75 1.53 12.93 6.38
CA GLU A 75 2.85 13.18 5.81
C GLU A 75 3.93 13.07 6.90
N ILE A 76 4.90 12.19 6.68
CA ILE A 76 6.00 11.95 7.61
C ILE A 76 7.32 12.19 6.86
N PRO A 77 8.08 13.24 7.19
CA PRO A 77 9.37 13.49 6.56
C PRO A 77 10.36 12.34 6.78
N VAL A 78 11.01 11.88 5.70
CA VAL A 78 12.05 10.84 5.72
C VAL A 78 13.17 11.22 4.76
N ASN A 79 14.27 11.78 5.29
CA ASN A 79 15.39 12.33 4.51
C ASN A 79 14.91 13.42 3.53
N ASP A 80 15.24 13.28 2.24
CA ASP A 80 14.83 14.15 1.12
C ASP A 80 13.45 13.76 0.53
N HIS A 81 12.72 12.86 1.18
CA HIS A 81 11.41 12.38 0.75
C HIS A 81 10.37 12.53 1.87
N VAL A 82 9.11 12.30 1.52
CA VAL A 82 7.99 12.22 2.47
C VAL A 82 7.29 10.87 2.35
N LEU A 83 7.10 10.19 3.48
CA LEU A 83 6.23 9.03 3.58
C LEU A 83 4.79 9.52 3.71
N VAL A 84 3.97 9.18 2.73
CA VAL A 84 2.59 9.66 2.59
C VAL A 84 1.61 8.52 2.80
N GLY A 85 0.66 8.74 3.70
CA GLY A 85 -0.46 7.87 3.94
C GLY A 85 -1.77 8.58 3.62
N LYS A 86 -2.81 7.79 3.33
CA LYS A 86 -4.20 8.25 3.33
C LYS A 86 -4.98 7.25 4.18
N ALA A 87 -5.34 7.66 5.39
CA ALA A 87 -6.12 6.83 6.29
C ALA A 87 -7.60 6.87 5.86
N ASP A 88 -8.21 5.70 5.67
CA ASP A 88 -9.56 5.59 5.13
C ASP A 88 -10.59 6.28 6.04
N LEU A 89 -10.59 5.95 7.34
CA LEU A 89 -11.39 6.65 8.36
C LEU A 89 -10.57 6.93 9.62
N VAL A 90 -10.74 8.11 10.19
CA VAL A 90 -10.11 8.54 11.44
C VAL A 90 -11.19 9.02 12.40
N CYS A 91 -11.44 8.21 13.41
CA CYS A 91 -12.41 8.48 14.47
C CYS A 91 -11.69 9.02 15.71
N ASP A 92 -12.45 9.41 16.74
CA ASP A 92 -11.88 9.92 17.99
C ASP A 92 -10.94 8.90 18.65
N ASP A 93 -11.33 7.62 18.70
CA ASP A 93 -10.62 6.57 19.43
C ASP A 93 -9.72 5.67 18.56
N ARG A 94 -9.87 5.69 17.23
CA ARG A 94 -9.20 4.73 16.33
C ARG A 94 -9.07 5.20 14.89
N VAL A 95 -8.20 4.51 14.14
CA VAL A 95 -8.22 4.49 12.66
C VAL A 95 -8.98 3.26 12.18
N ILE A 96 -9.74 3.36 11.08
CA ILE A 96 -10.33 2.20 10.41
C ILE A 96 -9.78 2.14 8.98
N GLU A 97 -9.22 0.99 8.62
CA GLU A 97 -8.74 0.68 7.26
C GLU A 97 -9.75 -0.24 6.56
N LEU A 98 -10.27 0.19 5.43
CA LEU A 98 -11.31 -0.52 4.69
C LEU A 98 -10.70 -1.28 3.49
N LYS A 99 -10.99 -2.57 3.37
CA LYS A 99 -10.52 -3.40 2.25
C LYS A 99 -11.68 -4.05 1.53
N ILE A 100 -11.74 -3.84 0.22
CA ILE A 100 -12.65 -4.58 -0.66
C ILE A 100 -11.87 -5.74 -1.25
N SER A 101 -12.28 -6.97 -0.94
CA SER A 101 -11.52 -8.15 -1.34
C SER A 101 -12.40 -9.39 -1.46
N ASN A 102 -12.05 -10.24 -2.44
CA ASN A 102 -12.63 -11.58 -2.57
C ASN A 102 -12.17 -12.55 -1.47
N SER A 103 -11.12 -12.19 -0.73
CA SER A 103 -10.62 -12.95 0.42
C SER A 103 -10.85 -12.16 1.70
N LEU A 104 -11.44 -12.81 2.71
CA LEU A 104 -11.68 -12.22 4.03
C LEU A 104 -10.45 -12.32 4.95
N HIS A 105 -9.36 -12.91 4.48
CA HIS A 105 -8.13 -13.02 5.25
C HIS A 105 -7.45 -11.66 5.36
N ILE A 106 -7.32 -11.17 6.59
CA ILE A 106 -6.58 -9.95 6.90
C ILE A 106 -5.09 -10.20 6.70
N ARG A 107 -4.47 -9.37 5.87
CA ARG A 107 -3.06 -9.51 5.49
C ARG A 107 -2.16 -8.65 6.35
N ASP A 108 -0.95 -9.13 6.59
CA ASP A 108 0.08 -8.40 7.34
C ASP A 108 0.35 -7.00 6.77
N GLU A 109 0.28 -6.82 5.44
CA GLU A 109 0.51 -5.49 4.85
C GLU A 109 -0.60 -4.50 5.20
N TRP A 110 -1.84 -4.98 5.37
CA TRP A 110 -2.97 -4.16 5.79
C TRP A 110 -2.86 -3.77 7.26
N VAL A 111 -2.38 -4.70 8.09
CA VAL A 111 -2.05 -4.45 9.51
C VAL A 111 -0.94 -3.41 9.62
N LEU A 112 0.16 -3.55 8.85
CA LEU A 112 1.25 -2.57 8.85
C LEU A 112 0.79 -1.19 8.37
N GLN A 113 -0.04 -1.13 7.34
CA GLN A 113 -0.60 0.12 6.81
C GLN A 113 -1.47 0.83 7.87
N ALA A 114 -2.48 0.15 8.40
CA ALA A 114 -3.38 0.71 9.41
C ALA A 114 -2.65 1.08 10.71
N ASN A 115 -1.70 0.25 11.15
CA ASN A 115 -0.83 0.55 12.27
C ASN A 115 -0.01 1.83 12.05
N THR A 116 0.53 2.02 10.84
CA THR A 116 1.31 3.21 10.50
C THR A 116 0.45 4.46 10.63
N TYR A 117 -0.78 4.41 10.13
CA TYR A 117 -1.72 5.52 10.24
C TYR A 117 -2.11 5.81 11.68
N ALA A 118 -2.45 4.79 12.46
CA ALA A 118 -2.82 4.95 13.87
C ALA A 118 -1.69 5.58 14.68
N VAL A 119 -0.46 5.07 14.56
CA VAL A 119 0.70 5.62 15.28
C VAL A 119 0.99 7.06 14.86
N ALA A 120 0.93 7.37 13.55
CA ALA A 120 1.19 8.71 13.05
C ALA A 120 0.14 9.74 13.50
N LEU A 121 -1.11 9.32 13.64
CA LEU A 121 -2.23 10.14 14.11
C LEU A 121 -2.43 10.12 15.64
N GLY A 122 -1.54 9.46 16.39
CA GLY A 122 -1.62 9.39 17.85
C GLY A 122 -2.81 8.57 18.37
N LYS A 123 -3.29 7.59 17.60
CA LYS A 123 -4.34 6.65 18.02
C LYS A 123 -3.74 5.38 18.62
N ASP A 124 -4.34 4.88 19.69
CA ASP A 124 -3.87 3.69 20.41
C ASP A 124 -4.36 2.37 19.81
N LYS A 125 -5.31 2.42 18.89
CA LYS A 125 -5.89 1.24 18.24
C LYS A 125 -6.32 1.55 16.81
N PHE A 126 -6.51 0.49 16.04
CA PHE A 126 -7.09 0.55 14.70
C PHE A 126 -7.94 -0.68 14.43
N THR A 127 -8.86 -0.55 13.49
CA THR A 127 -9.71 -1.63 13.00
C THR A 127 -9.40 -1.88 11.53
N ILE A 128 -9.34 -3.14 11.13
CA ILE A 128 -9.38 -3.51 9.70
C ILE A 128 -10.77 -4.04 9.42
N ALA A 129 -11.44 -3.45 8.42
CA ALA A 129 -12.74 -3.90 7.92
C ALA A 129 -12.57 -4.46 6.51
N VAL A 130 -12.82 -5.75 6.33
CA VAL A 130 -12.77 -6.42 5.02
C VAL A 130 -14.19 -6.69 4.53
N ILE A 131 -14.52 -6.15 3.36
CA ILE A 131 -15.78 -6.35 2.66
C ILE A 131 -15.55 -7.27 1.46
N GLY A 132 -16.16 -8.44 1.51
CA GLY A 132 -16.26 -9.38 0.38
C GLY A 132 -17.71 -9.86 0.25
N ASN A 133 -17.91 -11.19 0.16
CA ASN A 133 -19.24 -11.79 0.23
C ASN A 133 -19.88 -11.71 1.63
N SER A 134 -19.08 -11.37 2.63
CA SER A 134 -19.50 -11.00 3.98
C SER A 134 -18.59 -9.87 4.47
N ILE A 135 -18.87 -9.36 5.67
CA ILE A 135 -18.05 -8.33 6.31
C ILE A 135 -17.31 -8.98 7.49
N VAL A 136 -15.99 -8.75 7.56
CA VAL A 136 -15.14 -9.16 8.70
C VAL A 136 -14.47 -7.91 9.25
N THR A 137 -14.48 -7.76 10.57
CA THR A 137 -13.75 -6.70 11.27
C THR A 137 -12.83 -7.30 12.33
N GLU A 138 -11.65 -6.71 12.48
CA GLU A 138 -10.72 -7.09 13.55
C GLU A 138 -10.05 -5.83 14.13
N ASP A 139 -10.01 -5.75 15.46
CA ASP A 139 -9.44 -4.64 16.22
C ASP A 139 -8.03 -4.99 16.70
N PHE A 140 -7.11 -4.04 16.53
CA PHE A 140 -5.71 -4.18 16.90
C PHE A 140 -5.25 -3.01 17.76
N LYS A 141 -4.25 -3.24 18.62
CA LYS A 141 -3.54 -2.15 19.31
C LYS A 141 -2.45 -1.59 18.41
N ALA A 142 -2.32 -0.27 18.39
CA ALA A 142 -1.25 0.41 17.69
C ALA A 142 0.10 0.07 18.33
N ASN A 143 1.09 -0.20 17.48
CA ASN A 143 2.42 -0.66 17.87
C ASN A 143 3.49 0.23 17.23
N ARG A 144 4.16 1.02 18.09
CA ARG A 144 5.26 1.92 17.69
C ARG A 144 6.48 1.18 17.15
N ALA A 145 6.70 -0.08 17.52
CA ALA A 145 7.80 -0.87 16.97
C ALA A 145 7.54 -1.25 15.50
N LEU A 146 6.30 -1.64 15.16
CA LEU A 146 5.91 -1.90 13.76
C LEU A 146 5.99 -0.63 12.92
N PHE A 147 5.64 0.53 13.47
CA PHE A 147 5.82 1.82 12.79
C PHE A 147 7.30 2.10 12.45
N LYS A 148 8.23 1.81 13.38
CA LYS A 148 9.68 1.92 13.10
C LYS A 148 10.13 0.99 11.97
N VAL A 149 9.59 -0.23 11.89
CA VAL A 149 9.88 -1.16 10.78
C VAL A 149 9.49 -0.53 9.44
N VAL A 150 8.32 0.10 9.36
CA VAL A 150 7.88 0.80 8.14
C VAL A 150 8.80 1.99 7.81
N LEU A 151 9.23 2.77 8.81
CA LEU A 151 10.20 3.86 8.57
C LEU A 151 11.55 3.36 8.04
N GLU A 152 12.07 2.26 8.57
CA GLU A 152 13.31 1.66 8.06
C GLU A 152 13.15 1.06 6.66
N ALA A 153 11.98 0.46 6.37
CA ALA A 153 11.62 0.02 5.04
C ALA A 153 11.57 1.19 4.04
N THR A 154 10.99 2.34 4.44
CA THR A 154 10.97 3.57 3.64
C THR A 154 12.38 4.08 3.35
N LYS A 155 13.24 4.20 4.37
CA LYS A 155 14.64 4.62 4.19
C LYS A 155 15.38 3.69 3.24
N THR A 156 15.15 2.39 3.35
CA THR A 156 15.73 1.39 2.46
C THR A 156 15.22 1.59 1.04
N TYR A 157 13.90 1.72 0.86
CA TYR A 157 13.28 1.89 -0.44
C TYR A 157 13.77 3.14 -1.17
N ILE A 158 13.90 4.28 -0.46
CA ILE A 158 14.44 5.54 -1.01
C ILE A 158 15.83 5.35 -1.64
N LYS A 159 16.70 4.54 -1.02
CA LYS A 159 18.04 4.27 -1.57
C LYS A 159 17.98 3.60 -2.95
N TYR A 160 16.97 2.75 -3.18
CA TYR A 160 16.80 2.02 -4.44
C TYR A 160 15.96 2.78 -5.48
N LEU A 161 15.13 3.74 -5.07
CA LEU A 161 14.26 4.49 -5.99
C LEU A 161 15.07 5.19 -7.10
N LYS A 162 16.21 5.79 -6.74
CA LYS A 162 17.11 6.51 -7.68
C LYS A 162 17.95 5.59 -8.56
N GLY A 163 18.18 4.34 -8.15
CA GLY A 163 19.03 3.39 -8.85
C GLY A 163 18.28 2.50 -9.84
N ASP A 164 19.01 1.91 -10.79
CA ASP A 164 18.49 0.91 -11.73
C ASP A 164 18.51 -0.52 -11.18
N VAL A 165 19.05 -0.69 -9.97
CA VAL A 165 19.08 -1.97 -9.25
C VAL A 165 17.85 -2.05 -8.35
N PRO A 166 17.02 -3.09 -8.45
CA PRO A 166 15.87 -3.26 -7.58
C PRO A 166 16.29 -3.62 -6.14
N PRO A 167 15.43 -3.34 -5.14
CA PRO A 167 15.62 -3.85 -3.79
C PRO A 167 15.81 -5.38 -3.73
N PRO A 168 16.46 -5.91 -2.68
CA PRO A 168 16.59 -7.35 -2.47
C PRO A 168 15.23 -8.06 -2.47
N PRO A 169 15.15 -9.31 -2.97
CA PRO A 169 13.90 -10.04 -3.03
C PRO A 169 13.41 -10.41 -1.63
N MET A 170 12.16 -10.06 -1.32
CA MET A 170 11.44 -10.51 -0.13
C MET A 170 10.50 -11.66 -0.49
N ARG A 171 10.51 -12.72 0.33
CA ARG A 171 9.58 -13.86 0.17
C ARG A 171 8.38 -13.66 1.09
N GLY A 172 7.20 -13.76 0.51
CA GLY A 172 5.93 -13.72 1.22
C GLY A 172 4.80 -14.19 0.35
N ASP A 173 3.60 -14.25 0.91
CA ASP A 173 2.42 -14.81 0.23
C ASP A 173 2.01 -14.04 -1.02
N TRP A 174 2.34 -12.75 -1.10
CA TRP A 174 2.14 -11.92 -2.28
C TRP A 174 2.94 -12.38 -3.50
N CYS A 175 4.01 -13.17 -3.33
CA CYS A 175 4.85 -13.61 -4.44
C CYS A 175 4.09 -14.45 -5.48
N LYS A 176 3.08 -15.22 -5.06
CA LYS A 176 2.30 -16.08 -5.96
C LYS A 176 1.41 -15.28 -6.91
N TYR A 177 1.01 -14.08 -6.52
CA TYR A 177 0.15 -13.17 -7.29
C TYR A 177 0.91 -11.96 -7.87
N CYS A 178 2.23 -11.91 -7.72
CA CYS A 178 3.02 -10.77 -8.16
C CYS A 178 3.11 -10.72 -9.70
N PRO A 179 2.70 -9.62 -10.36
CA PRO A 179 2.76 -9.51 -11.82
C PRO A 179 4.21 -9.52 -12.35
N TYR A 180 5.17 -9.07 -11.53
CA TYR A 180 6.60 -9.03 -11.87
C TYR A 180 7.38 -10.28 -11.45
N ARG A 181 6.70 -11.40 -11.20
CA ARG A 181 7.34 -12.64 -10.71
C ARG A 181 8.40 -13.16 -11.68
N LYS A 182 8.18 -13.01 -12.99
CA LYS A 182 9.12 -13.47 -14.02
C LYS A 182 10.41 -12.65 -13.98
N GLU A 183 10.29 -11.33 -13.92
CA GLU A 183 11.38 -10.36 -13.83
C GLU A 183 12.17 -10.57 -12.53
N CYS A 184 11.47 -10.71 -11.41
CA CYS A 184 12.04 -11.00 -10.10
C CYS A 184 12.84 -12.33 -10.07
N ASN A 185 12.41 -13.33 -10.83
CA ASN A 185 13.11 -14.63 -10.89
C ASN A 185 14.22 -14.68 -11.95
N LYS A 186 14.20 -13.84 -12.99
CA LYS A 186 15.27 -13.77 -14.02
C LYS A 186 16.62 -13.36 -13.41
N GLU A 187 16.60 -12.49 -12.41
CA GLU A 187 17.80 -12.13 -11.64
C GLU A 187 18.33 -13.26 -10.73
N LYS A 188 17.72 -14.46 -10.72
CA LYS A 188 18.28 -15.66 -10.07
C LYS A 188 19.14 -16.50 -11.01
N SER A 189 20.14 -15.90 -11.63
CA SER A 189 21.12 -16.60 -12.45
C SER A 189 22.51 -16.45 -11.84
N ILE A 190 22.89 -17.40 -10.97
CA ILE A 190 24.30 -17.62 -10.58
C ILE A 190 25.17 -17.93 -11.81
N THR A 191 24.55 -18.40 -12.89
CA THR A 191 25.18 -18.68 -14.20
C THR A 191 25.75 -17.45 -14.92
N GLU A 192 25.40 -16.22 -14.52
CA GLU A 192 26.00 -15.00 -15.09
C GLU A 192 27.31 -14.56 -14.41
N TYR A 193 27.68 -15.17 -13.27
CA TYR A 193 29.00 -14.97 -12.64
C TYR A 193 30.04 -16.02 -13.06
N MET A 194 29.66 -16.97 -13.92
CA MET A 194 30.51 -18.08 -14.39
C MET A 194 30.70 -18.10 -15.91
N ARG A 195 30.50 -16.97 -16.59
CA ARG A 195 30.91 -16.77 -17.99
C ARG A 195 31.81 -15.57 -18.12
#